data_AF-A0A426XK48-F1
#
_entry.id   AF-A0A426XK48-F1
#
_cell.length_a   1.000
_cell.length_b   1.000
_cell.length_c   1.000
_cell.angle_alpha   90.00
_cell.angle_beta   90.00
_cell.angle_gamma   90.00
#
_symmetry.space_group_name_H-M   'P 1'
#
loop_
_entity.id
_entity.type
_entity.pdbx_description
1 polymer ?
#
loop_
_entity_poly.entity_id
_entity_poly.type
_entity_poly.pdbx_seq_one_letter_code
_entity_poly.pdbx_strand_id
1 'polypeptide(L)'
;MHFKSCRYVFARPAGNRCFVVSSNGTTISRLRNGSVLHHFPSSLPNGSRTRDMSGPASSYSILDCIFHEVSHILQPNQTYYVIDMVCWRGYSLYDCTAEFRFFWLNSKLAESGACNSPSTYHRYTFSVVPIYDCDQAGLRAAYSSVVPYVKDGLLFYNK
;
A
#
# COMPACT_ATOMS: atom_id res chain seq x y z
N MET A 1 -11.93 17.67 -23.72
CA MET A 1 -12.25 17.52 -22.29
C MET A 1 -11.08 18.09 -21.48
N HIS A 2 -11.30 19.15 -20.71
CA HIS A 2 -10.28 19.76 -19.85
C HIS A 2 -10.33 19.06 -18.47
N PHE A 3 -9.54 18.02 -18.26
CA PHE A 3 -9.31 17.48 -16.91
C PHE A 3 -8.48 18.52 -16.15
N LYS A 4 -9.07 19.18 -15.14
CA LYS A 4 -8.31 20.06 -14.23
C LYS A 4 -7.17 19.25 -13.59
N SER A 5 -5.93 19.77 -13.60
CA SER A 5 -4.70 19.19 -13.05
C SER A 5 -4.67 18.94 -11.52
N CYS A 6 -5.82 18.91 -10.85
CA CYS A 6 -5.95 18.79 -9.41
C CYS A 6 -6.07 17.34 -8.92
N ARG A 7 -5.77 16.36 -9.79
CA ARG A 7 -5.90 14.93 -9.47
C ARG A 7 -4.68 14.14 -9.90
N TYR A 8 -4.48 13.02 -9.22
CA TYR A 8 -3.64 11.92 -9.63
C TYR A 8 -4.47 10.78 -10.22
N VAL A 9 -3.84 9.94 -11.03
CA VAL A 9 -4.40 8.72 -11.59
C VAL A 9 -3.41 7.57 -11.47
N PHE A 10 -3.91 6.37 -11.18
CA PHE A 10 -3.11 5.15 -11.17
C PHE A 10 -3.90 3.94 -11.66
N ALA A 11 -3.16 2.94 -12.15
CA ALA A 11 -3.72 1.64 -12.50
C ALA A 11 -4.13 0.91 -11.22
N ARG A 12 -5.42 0.62 -11.06
CA ARG A 12 -5.93 -0.10 -9.90
C ARG A 12 -5.56 -1.60 -10.05
N PRO A 13 -4.81 -2.19 -9.10
CA PRO A 13 -4.63 -3.64 -9.05
C PRO A 13 -5.97 -4.33 -8.85
N ALA A 14 -6.20 -5.48 -9.49
CA ALA A 14 -7.35 -6.31 -9.23
C ALA A 14 -7.28 -6.89 -7.80
N GLY A 15 -8.38 -6.84 -7.05
CA GLY A 15 -8.43 -7.43 -5.72
C GLY A 15 -9.25 -6.67 -4.70
N ASN A 16 -9.06 -7.08 -3.45
CA ASN A 16 -9.88 -6.64 -2.32
C ASN A 16 -9.26 -5.41 -1.67
N ARG A 17 -9.97 -4.27 -1.71
CA ARG A 17 -9.56 -3.08 -0.96
C ARG A 17 -9.70 -3.34 0.55
N CYS A 18 -8.66 -3.03 1.30
CA CYS A 18 -8.58 -3.28 2.74
C CYS A 18 -7.69 -2.24 3.43
N PHE A 19 -7.99 -1.97 4.71
CA PHE A 19 -7.04 -1.29 5.58
C PHE A 19 -6.09 -2.30 6.20
N VAL A 20 -4.81 -1.96 6.29
CA VAL A 20 -3.79 -2.74 6.99
C VAL A 20 -3.31 -1.95 8.18
N VAL A 21 -3.36 -2.55 9.37
CA VAL A 21 -2.94 -1.94 10.62
C VAL A 21 -1.82 -2.79 11.24
N SER A 22 -0.65 -2.20 11.45
CA SER A 22 0.47 -2.82 12.18
C SER A 22 0.62 -2.21 13.55
N SER A 23 0.58 -3.04 14.61
CA SER A 23 0.70 -2.60 16.00
C SER A 23 0.95 -3.79 16.91
N ASN A 24 1.60 -3.57 18.06
CA ASN A 24 1.78 -4.58 19.12
C ASN A 24 2.37 -5.92 18.64
N GLY A 25 3.25 -5.86 17.64
CA GLY A 25 3.96 -7.02 17.11
C GLY A 25 3.10 -7.90 16.20
N THR A 26 2.01 -7.37 15.64
CA THR A 26 1.17 -8.06 14.66
C THR A 26 0.64 -7.09 13.61
N THR A 27 0.16 -7.62 12.49
CA THR A 27 -0.50 -6.89 11.41
C THR A 27 -1.87 -7.48 11.14
N ILE A 28 -2.89 -6.63 11.01
CA ILE A 28 -4.27 -7.04 10.74
C ILE A 28 -4.74 -6.29 9.50
N SER A 29 -5.22 -7.02 8.49
CA SER A 29 -5.93 -6.44 7.36
C SER A 29 -7.44 -6.58 7.55
N ARG A 30 -8.20 -5.53 7.22
CA ARG A 30 -9.66 -5.48 7.35
C ARG A 30 -10.29 -5.01 6.06
N LEU A 31 -11.34 -5.70 5.63
CA LEU A 31 -12.16 -5.31 4.49
C LEU A 31 -12.96 -4.04 4.82
N ARG A 32 -13.55 -3.43 3.79
CA ARG A 32 -14.37 -2.21 3.93
C ARG A 32 -15.56 -2.38 4.88
N ASN A 33 -16.10 -3.59 5.01
CA ASN A 33 -17.17 -3.92 5.96
C ASN A 33 -16.67 -4.11 7.41
N GLY A 34 -15.37 -3.89 7.68
CA GLY A 34 -14.76 -4.02 9.00
C GLY A 34 -14.32 -5.44 9.37
N SER A 35 -14.75 -6.45 8.62
CA SER A 35 -14.34 -7.85 8.85
C SER A 35 -12.83 -8.02 8.67
N VAL A 36 -12.24 -8.90 9.47
CA VAL A 36 -10.81 -9.23 9.35
C VAL A 36 -10.61 -10.06 8.08
N LEU A 37 -9.76 -9.57 7.19
CA LEU A 37 -9.28 -10.35 6.05
C LEU A 37 -8.19 -11.30 6.53
N HIS A 38 -7.08 -10.77 7.07
CA HIS A 38 -5.98 -11.58 7.59
C HIS A 38 -5.41 -11.03 8.91
N HIS A 39 -4.81 -11.93 9.69
CA HIS A 39 -3.99 -11.61 10.85
C HIS A 39 -2.61 -12.28 10.67
N PHE A 40 -1.53 -11.49 10.60
CA PHE A 40 -0.22 -11.98 10.20
C PHE A 40 0.94 -11.11 10.72
N PRO A 41 2.14 -11.68 10.92
CA PRO A 41 3.36 -10.89 11.10
C PRO A 41 3.77 -10.19 9.80
N SER A 42 4.24 -8.95 9.88
CA SER A 42 4.84 -8.23 8.74
C SER A 42 6.11 -7.47 9.13
N SER A 43 6.87 -7.05 8.12
CA SER A 43 8.01 -6.15 8.29
C SER A 43 7.61 -4.67 8.39
N LEU A 44 6.32 -4.35 8.44
CA LEU A 44 5.88 -3.00 8.78
C LEU A 44 6.29 -2.67 10.23
N PRO A 45 6.46 -1.39 10.57
CA PRO A 45 6.78 -1.00 11.94
C PRO A 45 5.77 -1.56 12.95
N ASN A 46 6.28 -2.21 14.00
CA ASN A 46 5.51 -2.94 15.01
C ASN A 46 4.55 -4.00 14.45
N GLY A 47 4.78 -4.47 13.23
CA GLY A 47 3.99 -5.50 12.55
C GLY A 47 4.36 -6.93 12.90
N SER A 48 5.45 -7.15 13.63
CA SER A 48 5.94 -8.45 14.09
C SER A 48 6.71 -8.31 15.42
N ARG A 49 6.90 -9.41 16.14
CA ARG A 49 7.61 -9.44 17.44
C ARG A 49 9.15 -9.48 17.31
N THR A 50 9.71 -9.23 16.13
CA THR A 50 11.16 -9.25 15.90
C THR A 50 11.84 -8.04 16.54
N ARG A 51 13.08 -8.23 17.04
CA ARG A 51 13.78 -7.40 18.03
C ARG A 51 14.25 -5.99 17.60
N ASP A 52 13.78 -5.43 16.48
CA ASP A 52 14.16 -4.08 16.05
C ASP A 52 13.23 -3.01 16.63
N MET A 53 13.37 -2.81 17.95
CA MET A 53 12.62 -1.84 18.75
C MET A 53 13.21 -0.43 18.69
N SER A 54 13.54 0.08 17.50
CA SER A 54 13.92 1.48 17.35
C SER A 54 12.68 2.38 17.27
N GLY A 55 11.93 2.49 18.36
CA GLY A 55 10.76 3.38 18.44
C GLY A 55 9.83 3.09 19.62
N PRO A 56 8.81 3.93 19.85
CA PRO A 56 7.84 3.69 20.92
C PRO A 56 7.12 2.35 20.70
N ALA A 57 7.09 1.51 21.74
CA ALA A 57 6.42 0.21 21.74
C ALA A 57 4.93 0.30 21.40
N SER A 58 4.31 1.48 21.60
CA SER A 58 2.91 1.79 21.30
C SER A 58 2.66 2.38 19.91
N SER A 59 3.68 2.56 19.08
CA SER A 59 3.49 3.13 17.74
C SER A 59 2.77 2.15 16.80
N TYR A 60 2.00 2.68 15.86
CA TYR A 60 1.22 1.89 14.90
C TYR A 60 1.32 2.49 13.51
N SER A 61 1.03 1.71 12.48
CA SER A 61 0.91 2.21 11.10
C SER A 61 -0.43 1.79 10.50
N ILE A 62 -0.99 2.64 9.65
CA ILE A 62 -2.26 2.41 8.96
C ILE A 62 -2.05 2.68 7.47
N LEU A 63 -2.26 1.66 6.65
CA LEU A 63 -2.14 1.71 5.20
C LEU A 63 -3.50 1.40 4.55
N ASP A 64 -3.84 2.11 3.47
CA ASP A 64 -4.92 1.73 2.56
C ASP A 64 -4.31 0.91 1.42
N CYS A 65 -4.79 -0.32 1.28
CA CYS A 65 -4.21 -1.30 0.38
C CYS A 65 -5.27 -1.95 -0.51
N ILE A 66 -4.81 -2.50 -1.63
CA ILE A 66 -5.55 -3.50 -2.39
C ILE A 66 -4.79 -4.81 -2.27
N PHE A 67 -5.43 -5.80 -1.65
CA PHE A 67 -4.90 -7.14 -1.56
C PHE A 67 -5.14 -7.88 -2.87
N HIS A 68 -4.04 -8.17 -3.57
CA HIS A 68 -4.03 -8.94 -4.81
C HIS A 68 -3.71 -10.39 -4.47
N GLU A 69 -4.70 -11.26 -4.60
CA GLU A 69 -4.54 -12.70 -4.43
C GLU A 69 -3.86 -13.30 -5.65
N VAL A 70 -3.01 -14.33 -5.45
CA VAL A 70 -2.14 -14.94 -6.47
C VAL A 70 -2.90 -15.16 -7.77
N SER A 71 -2.52 -14.43 -8.83
CA SER A 71 -3.28 -14.49 -10.09
C SER A 71 -2.61 -15.32 -11.18
N HIS A 72 -1.29 -15.53 -11.18
CA HIS A 72 -0.62 -16.24 -12.27
C HIS A 72 0.72 -16.88 -11.86
N ILE A 73 1.14 -17.88 -12.65
CA ILE A 73 2.43 -18.59 -12.57
C ILE A 73 3.64 -17.62 -12.51
N LEU A 74 3.53 -16.42 -13.08
CA LEU A 74 4.60 -15.41 -13.11
C LEU A 74 4.69 -14.55 -11.84
N GLN A 75 3.69 -14.60 -10.96
CA GLN A 75 3.69 -13.90 -9.68
C GLN A 75 3.04 -14.76 -8.58
N PRO A 76 3.83 -15.64 -7.95
CA PRO A 76 3.32 -16.56 -6.95
C PRO A 76 2.99 -15.88 -5.61
N ASN A 77 3.41 -14.62 -5.41
CA ASN A 77 3.37 -13.99 -4.10
C ASN A 77 2.10 -13.14 -3.92
N GLN A 78 1.38 -13.39 -2.82
CA GLN A 78 0.27 -12.57 -2.38
C GLN A 78 0.80 -11.19 -1.93
N THR A 79 0.29 -10.13 -2.55
CA THR A 79 0.82 -8.78 -2.37
C THR A 79 -0.25 -7.80 -1.91
N TYR A 80 0.08 -6.98 -0.91
CA TYR A 80 -0.68 -5.78 -0.56
C TYR A 80 -0.13 -4.59 -1.34
N TYR A 81 -0.86 -4.15 -2.37
CA TYR A 81 -0.53 -2.92 -3.07
C TYR A 81 -1.02 -1.73 -2.26
N VAL A 82 -0.09 -0.94 -1.73
CA VAL A 82 -0.38 0.23 -0.91
C VAL A 82 -0.74 1.38 -1.83
N ILE A 83 -1.97 1.88 -1.69
CA ILE A 83 -2.49 3.02 -2.46
C ILE A 83 -2.52 4.30 -1.62
N ASP A 84 -2.42 4.18 -0.29
CA ASP A 84 -2.32 5.33 0.61
C ASP A 84 -1.67 4.96 1.96
N MET A 85 -1.09 5.96 2.62
CA MET A 85 -0.54 5.88 3.97
C MET A 85 -1.21 6.92 4.86
N VAL A 86 -2.01 6.45 5.83
CA VAL A 86 -2.78 7.32 6.75
C VAL A 86 -1.97 7.61 8.01
N CYS A 87 -1.20 6.63 8.48
CA CYS A 87 -0.35 6.76 9.66
C CYS A 87 0.90 5.89 9.50
N TRP A 88 2.05 6.39 9.95
CA TRP A 88 3.31 5.63 9.96
C TRP A 88 4.04 5.82 11.28
N ARG A 89 4.30 4.75 12.03
CA ARG A 89 4.97 4.81 13.35
C ARG A 89 4.35 5.85 14.30
N GLY A 90 3.03 5.99 14.28
CA GLY A 90 2.30 6.96 15.11
C GLY A 90 2.24 8.39 14.55
N TYR A 91 2.96 8.70 13.46
CA TYR A 91 2.81 9.96 12.76
C TYR A 91 1.54 9.93 11.92
N SER A 92 0.53 10.70 12.34
CA SER A 92 -0.69 10.91 11.56
C SER A 92 -0.36 11.72 10.30
N LEU A 93 -0.80 11.21 9.15
CA LEU A 93 -0.71 11.90 7.86
C LEU A 93 -2.08 12.38 7.37
N TYR A 94 -3.12 12.28 8.21
CA TYR A 94 -4.50 12.57 7.86
C TYR A 94 -4.70 14.00 7.32
N ASP A 95 -3.99 14.97 7.92
CA ASP A 95 -4.06 16.39 7.54
C ASP A 95 -3.04 16.77 6.44
N CYS A 96 -2.29 15.81 5.91
CA CYS A 96 -1.30 16.05 4.86
C CYS A 96 -1.91 15.95 3.46
N THR A 97 -1.33 16.71 2.52
CA THR A 97 -1.67 16.62 1.09
C THR A 97 -1.41 15.23 0.54
N ALA A 98 -2.10 14.86 -0.55
CA ALA A 98 -1.89 13.57 -1.19
C ALA A 98 -0.44 13.43 -1.70
N GLU A 99 0.11 14.51 -2.24
CA GLU A 99 1.49 14.58 -2.70
C GLU A 99 2.49 14.19 -1.60
N PHE A 100 2.34 14.79 -0.41
CA PHE A 100 3.22 14.48 0.72
C PHE A 100 3.06 13.03 1.16
N ARG A 101 1.83 12.53 1.26
CA ARG A 101 1.57 11.14 1.63
C ARG A 101 2.17 10.16 0.64
N PHE A 102 2.09 10.42 -0.65
CA PHE A 102 2.67 9.56 -1.68
C PHE A 102 4.20 9.61 -1.66
N PHE A 103 4.80 10.79 -1.49
CA PHE A 103 6.25 10.91 -1.30
C PHE A 103 6.71 10.12 -0.07
N TRP A 104 6.03 10.30 1.06
CA TRP A 104 6.36 9.65 2.32
C TRP A 104 6.18 8.13 2.23
N LEU A 105 5.09 7.67 1.61
CA LEU A 105 4.82 6.26 1.36
C LEU A 105 5.96 5.59 0.59
N ASN A 106 6.38 6.18 -0.54
CA ASN A 106 7.44 5.61 -1.36
C ASN A 106 8.77 5.51 -0.59
N SER A 107 9.16 6.55 0.14
CA SER A 107 10.38 6.55 0.95
C SER A 107 10.30 5.55 2.11
N LYS A 108 9.25 5.60 2.93
CA LYS A 108 9.17 4.83 4.18
C LYS A 108 8.84 3.37 3.99
N LEU A 109 8.09 3.02 2.95
CA LEU A 109 7.83 1.60 2.67
C LEU A 109 9.10 0.91 2.19
N ALA A 110 9.92 1.56 1.34
CA ALA A 110 11.19 1.02 0.87
C ALA A 110 12.19 0.77 2.03
N GLU A 111 12.21 1.65 3.04
CA GLU A 111 13.06 1.52 4.23
C GLU A 111 12.62 0.39 5.19
N SER A 112 11.37 -0.11 5.08
CA SER A 112 10.79 -1.04 6.06
C SER A 112 11.16 -2.52 5.85
N GLY A 113 11.68 -2.88 4.68
CA GLY A 113 11.86 -4.28 4.28
C GLY A 113 10.55 -5.03 3.97
N ALA A 114 9.39 -4.39 4.07
CA ALA A 114 8.10 -4.98 3.70
C ALA A 114 7.94 -5.28 2.20
N CYS A 115 8.80 -4.66 1.37
CA CYS A 115 8.88 -4.92 -0.07
C CYS A 115 9.76 -6.14 -0.42
N ASN A 116 10.47 -6.73 0.56
CA ASN A 116 11.31 -7.89 0.32
C ASN A 116 10.47 -9.12 -0.06
N SER A 117 11.09 -10.06 -0.77
CA SER A 117 10.47 -11.34 -1.10
C SER A 117 9.92 -12.04 0.16
N PRO A 118 8.82 -12.80 0.04
CA PRO A 118 8.27 -13.54 1.16
C PRO A 118 9.30 -14.45 1.81
N SER A 119 9.18 -14.61 3.13
CA SER A 119 10.01 -15.49 3.93
C SER A 119 9.13 -16.37 4.81
N THR A 120 9.76 -17.32 5.51
CA THR A 120 9.08 -18.16 6.52
C THR A 120 8.37 -17.33 7.59
N TYR A 121 8.89 -16.13 7.89
CA TYR A 121 8.34 -15.25 8.93
C TYR A 121 7.36 -14.21 8.39
N HIS A 122 7.50 -13.79 7.14
CA HIS A 122 6.69 -12.75 6.52
C HIS A 122 6.15 -13.24 5.18
N ARG A 123 4.90 -13.74 5.19
CA ARG A 123 4.26 -14.35 4.02
C ARG A 123 3.88 -13.35 2.93
N TYR A 124 3.42 -12.16 3.33
CA TYR A 124 2.87 -11.18 2.40
C TYR A 124 3.88 -10.08 2.09
N THR A 125 3.99 -9.74 0.80
CA THR A 125 4.77 -8.60 0.33
C THR A 125 3.92 -7.33 0.29
N PHE A 126 4.57 -6.18 0.44
CA PHE A 126 3.96 -4.87 0.22
C PHE A 126 4.61 -4.22 -0.98
N SER A 127 3.84 -3.48 -1.76
CA SER A 127 4.37 -2.75 -2.92
C SER A 127 3.57 -1.48 -3.15
N VAL A 128 4.22 -0.43 -3.66
CA VAL A 128 3.54 0.80 -4.07
C VAL A 128 2.94 0.64 -5.47
N VAL A 129 1.86 1.37 -5.73
CA VAL A 129 1.29 1.51 -7.07
C VAL A 129 1.93 2.73 -7.75
N PRO A 130 2.32 2.67 -9.04
CA PRO A 130 2.77 3.86 -9.78
C PRO A 130 1.65 4.92 -9.88
N ILE A 131 1.98 6.16 -9.51
CA ILE A 131 1.05 7.30 -9.47
C ILE A 131 1.47 8.30 -10.54
N TYR A 132 0.51 8.82 -11.29
CA TYR A 132 0.74 9.79 -12.35
C TYR A 132 -0.16 11.02 -12.15
N ASP A 133 0.25 12.17 -12.66
CA ASP A 133 -0.65 13.30 -12.82
C ASP A 133 -1.83 12.94 -13.73
N CYS A 134 -3.02 13.46 -13.44
CA CYS A 134 -4.22 13.20 -14.23
C CYS A 134 -4.28 14.10 -15.49
N ASP A 135 -3.22 14.07 -16.30
CA ASP A 135 -3.18 14.66 -17.64
C ASP A 135 -3.24 13.58 -18.74
N GLN A 136 -3.14 13.97 -20.01
CA GLN A 136 -3.20 13.02 -21.12
C GLN A 136 -2.06 11.99 -21.09
N ALA A 137 -0.85 12.41 -20.67
CA ALA A 137 0.31 11.53 -20.61
C ALA A 137 0.20 10.54 -19.44
N GLY A 138 -0.21 11.01 -18.27
CA GLY A 138 -0.40 10.19 -17.08
C GLY A 138 -1.56 9.21 -17.21
N LEU A 139 -2.67 9.59 -17.85
CA LEU A 139 -3.75 8.66 -18.19
C LEU A 139 -3.27 7.53 -19.11
N ARG A 140 -2.51 7.87 -20.16
CA ARG A 140 -1.91 6.88 -21.07
C ARG A 140 -0.93 5.98 -20.33
N ALA A 141 -0.09 6.55 -19.47
CA ALA A 141 0.87 5.80 -18.68
C ALA A 141 0.15 4.81 -17.73
N ALA A 142 -0.84 5.27 -16.96
CA ALA A 142 -1.61 4.42 -16.07
C ALA A 142 -2.29 3.26 -16.85
N TYR A 143 -2.91 3.56 -17.99
CA TYR A 143 -3.62 2.56 -18.77
C TYR A 143 -2.70 1.54 -19.46
N SER A 144 -1.60 1.99 -20.06
CA SER A 144 -0.79 1.14 -20.96
C SER A 144 0.47 0.57 -20.34
N SER A 145 0.95 1.08 -19.21
CA SER A 145 2.21 0.59 -18.61
C SER A 145 2.14 -0.86 -18.20
N VAL A 146 3.23 -1.60 -18.37
CA VAL A 146 3.35 -2.95 -17.82
C VAL A 146 3.56 -2.82 -16.32
N VAL A 147 2.70 -3.48 -15.54
CA VAL A 147 2.73 -3.48 -14.09
C VAL A 147 2.70 -4.92 -13.59
N PRO A 148 3.22 -5.22 -12.40
CA PRO A 148 3.24 -6.56 -11.87
C PRO A 148 1.87 -6.92 -11.28
N TYR A 149 0.75 -6.59 -11.90
CA TYR A 149 -0.56 -7.06 -11.44
C TYR A 149 -1.57 -6.96 -12.57
N VAL A 150 -2.64 -7.75 -12.44
CA VAL A 150 -3.81 -7.58 -13.31
C VAL A 150 -4.46 -6.26 -12.95
N LYS A 151 -4.71 -5.41 -13.94
CA LYS A 151 -5.44 -4.15 -13.76
C LYS A 151 -6.94 -4.43 -13.79
N ASP A 152 -7.71 -3.83 -12.90
CA ASP A 152 -9.18 -3.88 -12.97
C ASP A 152 -9.85 -2.51 -13.13
N GLY A 153 -9.05 -1.43 -13.19
CA GLY A 153 -9.54 -0.11 -13.50
C GLY A 153 -8.49 0.98 -13.35
N LEU A 154 -8.96 2.23 -13.39
CA LEU A 154 -8.19 3.41 -13.03
C LEU A 154 -8.79 4.01 -11.74
N LEU A 155 -7.92 4.41 -10.82
CA LEU A 155 -8.33 5.13 -9.62
C LEU A 155 -7.90 6.59 -9.73
N PHE A 156 -8.82 7.50 -9.43
CA PHE A 156 -8.59 8.94 -9.44
C PHE A 156 -8.54 9.46 -8.01
N TYR A 157 -7.48 10.19 -7.68
CA TYR A 157 -7.21 10.68 -6.34
C TYR A 157 -7.07 12.21 -6.37
N ASN A 158 -7.73 12.93 -5.45
CA ASN A 158 -7.59 14.40 -5.39
C ASN A 158 -6.27 14.78 -4.72
N LYS A 159 -5.56 15.77 -5.27
CA LYS A 159 -4.31 16.29 -4.70
C LYS A 159 -4.51 16.80 -3.26
#